data_AF-A0AA51L177-F1
#
_entry.id   AF-A0AA51L177-F1
#
_cell.length_a   1.000
_cell.length_b   1.000
_cell.length_c   1.000
_cell.angle_alpha   90.00
_cell.angle_beta   90.00
_cell.angle_gamma   90.00
#
_symmetry.space_group_name_H-M   'P 1'
#
loop_
_entity.id
_entity.type
_entity.pdbx_description
1 polymer ?
#
loop_
_entity_poly.entity_id
_entity_poly.type
_entity_poly.pdbx_seq_one_letter_code
_entity_poly.pdbx_strand_id
1 'polypeptide(L)' 'MPLFHMKEIFTPLKLVGIKVFVCKEGQTYIKIWNRPRKRIFG' A
#
# COMPACT_ATOMS: atom_id res chain seq x y z
N MET A 1 1.25 -11.46 -6.80
CA MET A 1 0.81 -10.28 -7.60
C MET A 1 2.06 -9.62 -8.15
N PRO A 2 2.20 -9.47 -9.48
CA PRO A 2 3.43 -8.96 -10.07
C PRO A 2 3.69 -7.56 -9.51
N LEU A 3 4.81 -7.39 -8.80
CA LEU A 3 5.19 -6.15 -8.11
C LEU A 3 5.40 -4.96 -9.07
N PHE A 4 5.38 -5.18 -10.39
CA PHE A 4 5.78 -4.24 -11.42
C PHE A 4 4.90 -2.97 -11.51
N HIS A 5 3.68 -2.99 -10.96
CA HIS A 5 2.73 -1.88 -11.05
C HIS A 5 2.35 -1.22 -9.71
N MET A 6 2.89 -1.70 -8.58
CA MET A 6 2.64 -1.09 -7.26
C MET A 6 3.66 0.01 -6.97
N LYS A 7 3.20 1.25 -6.84
CA LYS A 7 4.00 2.35 -6.29
C LYS A 7 3.68 2.52 -4.81
N GLU A 8 4.72 2.59 -3.98
CA GLU A 8 4.58 3.00 -2.58
C GLU A 8 4.39 4.53 -2.53
N ILE A 9 3.37 4.98 -1.81
CA ILE A 9 3.15 6.41 -1.55
C ILE A 9 3.80 6.75 -0.21
N PHE A 10 4.72 7.72 -0.24
CA PHE A 10 5.25 8.29 0.99
C PHE A 10 4.18 9.17 1.63
N THR A 11 3.65 8.71 2.75
CA THR A 11 2.68 9.46 3.57
C THR A 11 3.26 9.66 4.97
N PRO A 12 2.85 10.70 5.71
CA PRO A 12 3.25 10.88 7.11
C PRO A 12 2.87 9.67 7.98
N LEU A 13 1.85 8.91 7.58
CA LEU A 13 1.44 7.65 8.20
C LEU A 13 2.54 6.57 8.16
N LYS A 14 3.53 6.69 7.28
CA LYS A 14 4.71 5.81 7.22
C LYS A 14 5.53 5.87 8.50
N LEU A 15 5.58 7.02 9.17
CA LEU A 15 6.25 7.19 10.46
C LEU A 15 5.55 6.39 11.58
N VAL A 16 4.24 6.18 11.44
CA VAL A 16 3.39 5.40 12.36
C VAL A 16 3.30 3.92 11.92
N GLY A 17 4.12 3.50 10.95
CA GLY A 17 4.18 2.11 10.48
C GLY A 17 3.11 1.73 9.46
N ILE A 18 2.38 2.70 8.90
CA ILE A 18 1.36 2.48 7.87
C ILE A 18 1.96 2.80 6.50
N LYS A 19 2.12 1.79 5.64
CA LYS A 19 2.58 1.93 4.27
C LYS A 19 1.42 1.80 3.30
N VAL A 20 1.26 2.79 2.42
CA VAL A 20 0.22 2.81 1.38
C VAL A 20 0.85 2.47 0.04
N PHE A 21 0.23 1.56 -0.71
CA PHE A 21 0.63 1.18 -2.04
C PHE A 21 -0.53 1.41 -3.00
N VAL A 22 -0.27 2.06 -4.11
CA VAL A 22 -1.26 2.27 -5.17
C VAL A 22 -0.80 1.54 -6.42
N CYS A 23 -1.71 0.73 -6.97
CA CYS A 23 -1.52 0.05 -8.24
C CYS A 23 -2.03 0.94 -9.38
N LYS A 24 -1.42 0.86 -10.56
CA LYS A 24 -1.90 1.58 -11.75
C LYS A 24 -3.33 1.21 -12.17
N GLU A 25 -3.80 0.02 -11.82
CA GLU A 25 -5.17 -0.45 -12.08
C GLU A 25 -6.22 0.11 -11.09
N GLY A 26 -5.93 1.22 -10.38
CA GLY A 26 -6.85 1.85 -9.43
C GLY A 26 -6.95 1.17 -8.07
N GLN A 27 -6.24 0.06 -7.86
CA GLN A 27 -6.30 -0.70 -6.62
C GLN A 27 -5.37 -0.10 -5.56
N THR A 28 -5.89 0.10 -4.35
CA THR A 28 -5.12 0.65 -3.22
C THR A 28 -4.96 -0.39 -2.13
N TYR A 29 -3.73 -0.52 -1.64
CA TYR A 29 -3.33 -1.47 -0.61
C TYR A 29 -2.69 -0.73 0.55
N ILE A 30 -2.93 -1.20 1.77
CA ILE A 30 -2.26 -0.70 2.97
C ILE A 30 -1.61 -1.85 3.71
N LYS A 31 -0.40 -1.61 4.20
CA LYS A 31 0.32 -2.45 5.15
C LYS A 31 0.46 -1.70 6.46
N ILE A 32 0.01 -2.29 7.56
CA ILE A 32 0.12 -1.69 8.89
C ILE A 32 1.09 -2.56 9.70
N TRP A 33 2.26 -2.03 10.04
CA TRP A 33 3.34 -2.75 10.72
C TRP A 33 3.64 -4.11 10.07
N ASN A 34 3.52 -5.19 10.86
CA ASN A 34 3.80 -6.56 10.46
C ASN A 34 2.55 -7.29 9.95
N ARG A 35 1.42 -6.59 9.81
CA ARG A 35 0.21 -7.19 9.24
C ARG A 35 0.38 -7.38 7.74
N PRO A 36 -0.22 -8.44 7.16
CA PRO A 36 -0.24 -8.63 5.72
C PRO A 36 -0.92 -7.44 5.03
N ARG A 37 -0.51 -7.17 3.79
CA ARG A 37 -1.08 -6.10 2.96
C ARG A 37 -2.58 -6.36 2.78
N LYS A 38 -3.42 -5.37 3.08
CA LYS A 38 -4.87 -5.42 2.83
C LYS A 38 -5.21 -4.51 1.66
N ARG A 39 -6.05 -5.00 0.75
CA ARG A 39 -6.71 -4.15 -0.27
C ARG A 39 -7.78 -3.33 0.44
N ILE A 40 -7.78 -2.03 0.22
CA ILE A 40 -8.73 -1.09 0.83
C ILE A 40 -9.69 -0.55 -0.21
N PHE A 41 -9.20 -0.31 -1.43
CA PHE A 41 -10.00 0.20 -2.52
C PHE A 41 -9.69 -0.55 -3.81
N GLY A 42 -10.71 -0.71 -4.63
CA GLY A 42 -10.70 -1.60 -5.79
C GLY A 42 -11.69 -1.15 -6.82
#